data_AF-A0A4R7C842-F1
#
_entry.id   AF-A0A4R7C842-F1
#
_cell.length_a   1.000
_cell.length_b   1.000
_cell.length_c   1.000
_cell.angle_alpha   90.00
_cell.angle_beta   90.00
_cell.angle_gamma   90.00
#
_symmetry.space_group_name_H-M   'P 1'
#
loop_
_entity.id
_entity.type
_entity.pdbx_description
1 polymer ?
#
loop_
_entity_poly.entity_id
_entity_poly.type
_entity_poly.pdbx_seq_one_letter_code
_entity_poly.pdbx_strand_id
1 'polypeptide(L)'
;MSEKKAVKKSAKDKAPKAAKSAVAKEKGGKKTASKVLPAAVPAKSKDPVQAAPKAASKAAVKSALQAVARTVVKPAKPKDLAQAAKSAPKAEPSQLLERILTLELVRVTERAAVASSLLRGRGQEKAADQAAVDAMRRELNNLPIDGTVVIGEGERDEAPMLFIGERVGTGKGPKVDIAVDPLEGTTLCAKDMPGSIAVMAMAEGGTLLAAPDVYMEKIAVGPGYPPGIVDLDRSPEENIKALAKAKGVEPKDVTVLILERPRHEDLIRRVRSLGCGIRLITDGDIMGVIFTSMPGETGIDLYMGIGAAPEGVIAAGALRCIGGQMQGRLILDTPEKRERAKKMGVTDPNRKYELTDLARGDVVVAATGVTDGALLDGVRFKDGHVETDTIVYRSSTGTVRRIKAEHRNIEKFHLEP
;
A
#
# COMPACT_ATOMS: atom_id res chain seq x y z
N MET A 1 -52.20 59.22 22.14
CA MET A 1 -52.46 60.18 21.04
C MET A 1 -51.41 59.90 19.98
N SER A 2 -51.82 59.39 18.81
CA SER A 2 -51.98 60.15 17.54
C SER A 2 -50.64 60.32 16.78
N GLU A 3 -50.34 59.53 15.74
CA GLU A 3 -50.75 59.76 14.32
C GLU A 3 -49.92 60.86 13.60
N LYS A 4 -49.66 60.87 12.28
CA LYS A 4 -49.71 59.88 11.17
C LYS A 4 -49.02 60.49 9.93
N LYS A 5 -48.42 59.66 9.06
CA LYS A 5 -48.19 59.80 7.58
C LYS A 5 -47.20 58.70 7.15
N ALA A 6 -47.49 57.69 6.32
CA ALA A 6 -48.60 57.34 5.41
C ALA A 6 -48.67 58.07 4.04
N VAL A 7 -49.04 57.26 3.02
CA VAL A 7 -49.03 57.44 1.53
C VAL A 7 -47.67 57.05 0.90
N LYS A 8 -47.54 56.17 -0.13
CA LYS A 8 -48.40 55.16 -0.83
C LYS A 8 -47.45 54.05 -1.39
N LYS A 9 -47.83 52.76 -1.54
CA LYS A 9 -48.34 52.05 -2.75
C LYS A 9 -47.67 52.45 -4.09
N SER A 10 -47.34 51.52 -5.00
CA SER A 10 -48.09 50.32 -5.41
C SER A 10 -47.26 49.05 -5.70
N ALA A 11 -47.94 47.91 -5.80
CA ALA A 11 -47.39 46.60 -6.19
C ALA A 11 -48.02 46.09 -7.50
N LYS A 12 -47.42 45.05 -8.10
CA LYS A 12 -48.17 44.03 -8.88
C LYS A 12 -47.37 42.75 -9.12
N ASP A 13 -48.06 41.62 -9.00
CA ASP A 13 -47.55 40.27 -9.21
C ASP A 13 -47.37 39.94 -10.70
N LYS A 14 -46.52 38.93 -10.99
CA LYS A 14 -46.90 37.74 -11.79
C LYS A 14 -45.76 36.72 -11.91
N ALA A 15 -46.02 35.49 -11.47
CA ALA A 15 -45.48 34.30 -12.13
C ALA A 15 -46.27 34.05 -13.44
N PRO A 16 -45.72 33.30 -14.41
CA PRO A 16 -46.32 31.97 -14.64
C PRO A 16 -45.40 30.87 -15.23
N LYS A 17 -45.65 29.64 -14.75
CA LYS A 17 -45.69 28.36 -15.49
C LYS A 17 -44.42 27.78 -16.15
N ALA A 18 -44.39 26.45 -16.16
CA ALA A 18 -43.39 25.61 -16.83
C ALA A 18 -43.77 25.27 -18.29
N ALA A 19 -42.80 24.77 -19.04
CA ALA A 19 -42.99 24.14 -20.36
C ALA A 19 -42.49 22.67 -20.35
N LYS A 20 -43.05 21.85 -21.24
CA LYS A 20 -42.64 20.47 -21.52
C LYS A 20 -42.35 20.31 -23.02
N SER A 21 -41.72 19.19 -23.39
CA SER A 21 -41.45 18.72 -24.76
C SER A 21 -40.31 19.47 -25.48
N ALA A 22 -39.68 18.93 -26.53
CA ALA A 22 -40.09 17.75 -27.31
C ALA A 22 -38.92 16.79 -27.68
N VAL A 23 -39.29 15.58 -28.07
CA VAL A 23 -38.38 14.58 -28.66
C VAL A 23 -38.22 14.88 -30.16
N ALA A 24 -36.97 14.90 -30.63
CA ALA A 24 -36.67 14.86 -32.06
C ALA A 24 -36.14 13.48 -32.47
N LYS A 25 -36.86 12.80 -33.36
CA LYS A 25 -36.34 11.67 -34.16
C LYS A 25 -36.12 12.19 -35.58
N GLU A 26 -34.97 11.91 -36.17
CA GLU A 26 -34.82 11.97 -37.63
C GLU A 26 -34.08 10.73 -38.16
N LYS A 27 -34.21 10.45 -39.46
CA LYS A 27 -33.88 9.15 -40.06
C LYS A 27 -32.80 9.27 -41.14
N GLY A 28 -31.80 8.39 -41.06
CA GLY A 28 -31.27 7.66 -42.22
C GLY A 28 -30.54 8.43 -43.34
N GLY A 29 -29.22 8.59 -43.19
CA GLY A 29 -28.30 8.76 -44.32
C GLY A 29 -27.66 7.42 -44.72
N LYS A 30 -27.45 7.17 -46.02
CA LYS A 30 -26.98 5.87 -46.55
C LYS A 30 -25.62 5.99 -47.25
N LYS A 31 -24.76 4.98 -47.05
CA LYS A 31 -23.59 4.61 -47.87
C LYS A 31 -22.48 5.67 -48.09
N THR A 32 -21.31 5.36 -47.56
CA THR A 32 -20.10 5.22 -48.41
C THR A 32 -19.41 3.92 -48.04
N ALA A 33 -19.09 3.09 -49.04
CA ALA A 33 -18.30 1.88 -48.87
C ALA A 33 -17.03 2.04 -49.72
N SER A 34 -15.88 2.13 -49.07
CA SER A 34 -14.61 2.28 -49.78
C SER A 34 -14.18 0.93 -50.35
N LYS A 35 -14.05 0.84 -51.67
CA LYS A 35 -13.45 -0.33 -52.34
C LYS A 35 -11.93 -0.27 -52.16
N VAL A 36 -11.34 -1.34 -51.67
CA VAL A 36 -9.94 -1.67 -51.94
C VAL A 36 -9.93 -2.78 -52.99
N LEU A 37 -9.12 -2.64 -54.03
CA LEU A 37 -8.86 -3.66 -55.05
C LEU A 37 -7.34 -3.88 -55.19
N PRO A 38 -6.88 -5.06 -55.66
CA PRO A 38 -5.61 -5.61 -55.18
C PRO A 38 -4.45 -5.62 -56.19
N ALA A 39 -3.23 -5.47 -55.67
CA ALA A 39 -1.95 -5.84 -56.27
C ALA A 39 -0.87 -5.77 -55.15
N ALA A 40 0.20 -6.56 -55.10
CA ALA A 40 0.54 -7.80 -55.80
C ALA A 40 1.50 -8.65 -54.93
N VAL A 41 1.76 -9.91 -55.30
CA VAL A 41 2.64 -10.83 -54.56
C VAL A 41 4.10 -10.74 -55.04
N PRO A 42 5.09 -10.52 -54.16
CA PRO A 42 6.51 -10.77 -54.45
C PRO A 42 6.89 -12.25 -54.22
N ALA A 43 7.95 -12.70 -54.89
CA ALA A 43 8.31 -14.11 -54.98
C ALA A 43 8.93 -14.72 -53.70
N LYS A 44 8.93 -16.05 -53.63
CA LYS A 44 9.66 -16.85 -52.65
C LYS A 44 11.18 -16.70 -52.83
N SER A 45 11.90 -16.24 -51.82
CA SER A 45 13.31 -16.60 -51.63
C SER A 45 13.40 -17.95 -50.89
N LYS A 46 14.48 -18.70 -51.15
CA LYS A 46 14.88 -19.87 -50.35
C LYS A 46 16.11 -19.48 -49.56
N ASP A 47 16.18 -19.87 -48.29
CA ASP A 47 17.45 -20.06 -47.58
C ASP A 47 17.26 -21.07 -46.41
N PRO A 48 18.33 -21.65 -45.85
CA PRO A 48 18.27 -23.03 -45.38
C PRO A 48 17.81 -23.24 -43.94
N VAL A 49 17.22 -24.43 -43.73
CA VAL A 49 16.92 -25.00 -42.40
C VAL A 49 18.22 -25.21 -41.62
N GLN A 50 18.40 -24.48 -40.52
CA GLN A 50 19.41 -24.84 -39.52
C GLN A 50 18.90 -26.02 -38.67
N ALA A 51 19.80 -26.95 -38.36
CA ALA A 51 19.44 -28.26 -37.80
C ALA A 51 19.10 -28.21 -36.31
N ALA A 52 18.13 -29.04 -35.90
CA ALA A 52 17.86 -29.31 -34.49
C ALA A 52 19.09 -29.93 -33.78
N PRO A 53 19.32 -29.62 -32.49
CA PRO A 53 20.46 -30.17 -31.75
C PRO A 53 20.36 -31.70 -31.63
N LYS A 54 21.47 -32.39 -31.95
CA LYS A 54 21.55 -33.84 -31.86
C LYS A 54 21.38 -34.32 -30.42
N ALA A 55 20.66 -35.42 -30.22
CA ALA A 55 20.43 -36.02 -28.91
C ALA A 55 21.76 -36.35 -28.19
N ALA A 56 21.86 -35.97 -26.91
CA ALA A 56 23.02 -36.28 -26.08
C ALA A 56 23.21 -37.80 -25.93
N SER A 57 24.47 -38.24 -25.91
CA SER A 57 24.77 -39.68 -25.79
C SER A 57 24.34 -40.22 -24.42
N LYS A 58 23.97 -41.51 -24.36
CA LYS A 58 23.60 -42.19 -23.09
C LYS A 58 24.71 -42.11 -22.03
N ALA A 59 25.98 -41.93 -22.43
CA ALA A 59 27.10 -41.71 -21.53
C ALA A 59 27.05 -40.33 -20.83
N ALA A 60 26.72 -39.26 -21.57
CA ALA A 60 26.59 -37.91 -21.01
C ALA A 60 25.44 -37.83 -19.98
N VAL A 61 24.28 -38.44 -20.30
CA VAL A 61 23.14 -38.50 -19.37
C VAL A 61 23.47 -39.30 -18.11
N LYS A 62 24.18 -40.43 -18.25
CA LYS A 62 24.61 -41.25 -17.10
C LYS A 62 25.64 -40.52 -16.22
N SER A 63 26.55 -39.75 -16.82
CA SER A 63 27.50 -38.89 -16.10
C SER A 63 26.77 -37.84 -15.26
N ALA A 64 25.82 -37.10 -15.86
CA ALA A 64 25.02 -36.09 -15.16
C ALA A 64 24.23 -36.69 -13.97
N LEU A 65 23.59 -37.85 -14.16
CA LEU A 65 22.88 -38.55 -13.09
C LEU A 65 23.81 -39.00 -11.95
N GLN A 66 25.04 -39.44 -12.25
CA GLN A 66 26.03 -39.82 -11.23
C GLN A 66 26.65 -38.60 -10.51
N ALA A 67 26.68 -37.43 -11.15
CA ALA A 67 27.04 -36.16 -10.49
C ALA A 67 25.95 -35.74 -9.50
N VAL A 68 24.68 -35.68 -9.93
CA VAL A 68 23.54 -35.32 -9.06
C VAL A 68 23.40 -36.28 -7.88
N ALA A 69 23.60 -37.58 -8.08
CA ALA A 69 23.55 -38.59 -7.02
C ALA A 69 24.64 -38.44 -5.93
N ARG A 70 25.70 -37.65 -6.17
CA ARG A 70 26.77 -37.39 -5.19
C ARG A 70 26.54 -36.14 -4.34
N THR A 71 25.59 -35.29 -4.68
CA THR A 71 25.28 -34.03 -3.95
C THR A 71 24.04 -34.15 -3.05
N VAL A 72 23.52 -35.36 -2.83
CA VAL A 72 22.41 -35.60 -1.90
C VAL A 72 22.92 -35.54 -0.45
N VAL A 73 22.98 -34.33 0.09
CA VAL A 73 23.14 -34.09 1.52
C VAL A 73 21.95 -34.74 2.25
N LYS A 74 22.23 -35.66 3.18
CA LYS A 74 21.16 -36.28 4.00
C LYS A 74 20.45 -35.19 4.81
N PRO A 75 19.11 -35.25 4.98
CA PRO A 75 18.41 -34.30 5.83
C PRO A 75 18.98 -34.34 7.25
N ALA A 76 19.30 -33.17 7.80
CA ALA A 76 19.82 -33.02 9.15
C ALA A 76 18.82 -33.55 10.18
N LYS A 77 19.31 -34.10 11.30
CA LYS A 77 18.41 -34.65 12.33
C LYS A 77 17.72 -33.50 13.07
N PRO A 78 16.53 -33.71 13.66
CA PRO A 78 15.80 -32.65 14.37
C PRO A 78 16.60 -31.95 15.48
N LYS A 79 17.56 -32.65 16.12
CA LYS A 79 18.47 -32.06 17.12
C LYS A 79 19.47 -31.08 16.51
N ASP A 80 19.96 -31.34 15.30
CA ASP A 80 20.95 -30.53 14.61
C ASP A 80 20.34 -29.18 14.21
N LEU A 81 19.09 -29.20 13.72
CA LEU A 81 18.30 -28.00 13.42
C LEU A 81 18.03 -27.16 14.69
N ALA A 82 17.67 -27.82 15.80
CA ALA A 82 17.46 -27.17 17.10
C ALA A 82 18.75 -26.61 17.73
N GLN A 83 19.92 -27.01 17.23
CA GLN A 83 21.23 -26.52 17.67
C GLN A 83 21.73 -25.39 16.75
N ALA A 84 21.53 -25.48 15.44
CA ALA A 84 21.76 -24.37 14.50
C ALA A 84 20.90 -23.13 14.84
N ALA A 85 19.64 -23.34 15.25
CA ALA A 85 18.76 -22.28 15.74
C ALA A 85 19.25 -21.59 17.05
N LYS A 86 20.28 -22.14 17.72
CA LYS A 86 20.93 -21.53 18.89
C LYS A 86 22.27 -20.88 18.58
N SER A 87 22.82 -21.07 17.38
CA SER A 87 24.13 -20.54 16.96
C SER A 87 24.05 -19.46 15.88
N ALA A 88 22.86 -19.14 15.36
CA ALA A 88 22.66 -17.88 14.66
C ALA A 88 22.93 -16.71 15.63
N PRO A 89 23.71 -15.68 15.25
CA PRO A 89 23.91 -14.53 16.11
C PRO A 89 22.56 -13.84 16.32
N LYS A 90 22.10 -13.81 17.58
CA LYS A 90 21.04 -12.88 17.96
C LYS A 90 21.59 -11.48 17.73
N ALA A 91 21.01 -10.75 16.79
CA ALA A 91 21.17 -9.30 16.80
C ALA A 91 20.57 -8.81 18.12
N GLU A 92 21.39 -8.20 18.97
CA GLU A 92 20.87 -7.47 20.13
C GLU A 92 19.89 -6.41 19.61
N PRO A 93 18.65 -6.37 20.10
CA PRO A 93 17.64 -5.44 19.60
C PRO A 93 18.14 -4.02 19.84
N SER A 94 18.34 -3.25 18.77
CA SER A 94 18.93 -1.93 18.86
C SER A 94 18.02 -1.00 19.67
N GLN A 95 18.52 -0.57 20.83
CA GLN A 95 17.76 0.25 21.79
C GLN A 95 17.72 1.74 21.37
N LEU A 96 17.90 2.01 20.06
CA LEU A 96 18.05 3.35 19.48
C LEU A 96 16.72 4.08 19.31
N LEU A 97 15.63 3.38 19.01
CA LEU A 97 14.28 3.93 19.17
C LEU A 97 13.87 3.78 20.65
N GLU A 98 13.84 4.91 21.37
CA GLU A 98 13.37 4.93 22.75
C GLU A 98 11.93 4.40 22.84
N ARG A 99 11.65 3.62 23.91
CA ARG A 99 10.33 3.04 24.17
C ARG A 99 9.19 4.09 24.21
N ILE A 100 9.53 5.34 24.53
CA ILE A 100 8.59 6.47 24.58
C ILE A 100 8.05 6.78 23.17
N LEU A 101 8.91 6.80 22.15
CA LEU A 101 8.54 7.13 20.76
C LEU A 101 7.43 6.22 20.21
N THR A 102 7.36 4.96 20.65
CA THR A 102 6.30 4.02 20.25
C THR A 102 4.88 4.47 20.62
N LEU A 103 4.71 5.24 21.70
CA LEU A 103 3.41 5.82 22.09
C LEU A 103 3.21 7.24 21.57
N GLU A 104 4.29 7.92 21.18
CA GLU A 104 4.17 9.21 20.49
C GLU A 104 3.71 9.04 19.03
N LEU A 105 4.12 7.96 18.35
CA LEU A 105 3.59 7.61 17.03
C LEU A 105 2.07 7.39 17.02
N VAL A 106 1.51 6.83 18.10
CA VAL A 106 0.05 6.72 18.30
C VAL A 106 -0.58 8.09 18.24
N ARG A 107 -0.08 9.03 19.06
CA ARG A 107 -0.60 10.39 19.12
C ARG A 107 -0.53 11.09 17.77
N VAL A 108 0.56 10.91 17.02
CA VAL A 108 0.71 11.48 15.67
C VAL A 108 -0.36 10.98 14.70
N THR A 109 -0.65 9.67 14.66
CA THR A 109 -1.70 9.14 13.76
C THR A 109 -3.11 9.43 14.25
N GLU A 110 -3.36 9.43 15.56
CA GLU A 110 -4.64 9.87 16.15
C GLU A 110 -4.98 11.31 15.76
N ARG A 111 -3.98 12.18 15.65
CA ARG A 111 -4.15 13.58 15.31
C ARG A 111 -4.53 13.80 13.86
N ALA A 112 -3.80 13.16 12.97
CA ALA A 112 -4.09 13.14 11.55
C ALA A 112 -5.49 12.54 11.27
N ALA A 113 -5.82 11.43 11.94
CA ALA A 113 -7.11 10.77 11.77
C ALA A 113 -8.29 11.60 12.27
N VAL A 114 -8.17 12.24 13.44
CA VAL A 114 -9.25 13.08 13.98
C VAL A 114 -9.44 14.35 13.14
N ALA A 115 -8.35 14.97 12.67
CA ALA A 115 -8.44 16.16 11.82
C ALA A 115 -9.11 15.87 10.47
N SER A 116 -8.68 14.83 9.75
CA SER A 116 -9.30 14.41 8.48
C SER A 116 -10.75 13.93 8.64
N SER A 117 -11.06 13.23 9.75
CA SER A 117 -12.41 12.69 10.00
C SER A 117 -13.51 13.75 10.10
N LEU A 118 -13.18 15.02 10.37
CA LEU A 118 -14.14 16.13 10.27
C LEU A 118 -14.73 16.27 8.86
N LEU A 119 -13.92 15.99 7.84
CA LEU A 119 -14.26 16.13 6.42
C LEU A 119 -14.73 14.81 5.77
N ARG A 120 -14.89 13.76 6.59
CA ARG A 120 -15.45 12.47 6.21
C ARG A 120 -16.84 12.63 5.59
N GLY A 121 -17.08 11.98 4.45
CA GLY A 121 -18.32 12.05 3.70
C GLY A 121 -18.64 13.40 3.02
N ARG A 122 -17.77 14.42 3.11
CA ARG A 122 -18.05 15.77 2.56
C ARG A 122 -17.65 15.95 1.09
N GLY A 123 -17.06 14.95 0.44
CA GLY A 123 -16.59 15.00 -0.95
C GLY A 123 -15.32 15.84 -1.18
N GLN A 124 -14.58 16.18 -0.11
CA GLN A 124 -13.45 17.11 -0.15
C GLN A 124 -12.10 16.41 0.06
N GLU A 125 -11.71 15.54 -0.88
CA GLU A 125 -10.49 14.70 -0.81
C GLU A 125 -9.27 15.52 -0.36
N LYS A 126 -8.89 16.55 -1.13
CA LYS A 126 -7.72 17.41 -0.85
C LYS A 126 -7.76 18.19 0.47
N ALA A 127 -8.95 18.47 1.01
CA ALA A 127 -9.07 19.21 2.27
C ALA A 127 -8.97 18.27 3.48
N ALA A 128 -9.53 17.06 3.38
CA ALA A 128 -9.34 16.00 4.37
C ALA A 128 -7.86 15.61 4.48
N ASP A 129 -7.21 15.52 3.33
CA ASP A 129 -5.78 15.24 3.15
C ASP A 129 -4.90 16.31 3.81
N GLN A 130 -5.08 17.59 3.42
CA GLN A 130 -4.36 18.72 4.04
C GLN A 130 -4.57 18.79 5.57
N ALA A 131 -5.79 18.52 6.05
CA ALA A 131 -6.06 18.50 7.50
C ALA A 131 -5.27 17.41 8.24
N ALA A 132 -5.05 16.25 7.60
CA ALA A 132 -4.19 15.20 8.14
C ALA A 132 -2.70 15.58 8.09
N VAL A 133 -2.21 16.10 6.95
CA VAL A 133 -0.83 16.59 6.77
C VAL A 133 -0.47 17.61 7.86
N ASP A 134 -1.31 18.61 8.07
CA ASP A 134 -1.11 19.69 9.04
C ASP A 134 -1.04 19.16 10.47
N ALA A 135 -1.95 18.25 10.84
CA ALA A 135 -2.01 17.66 12.17
C ALA A 135 -0.87 16.68 12.44
N MET A 136 -0.49 15.86 11.45
CA MET A 136 0.64 14.94 11.51
C MET A 136 1.95 15.69 11.68
N ARG A 137 2.22 16.66 10.80
CA ARG A 137 3.46 17.46 10.82
C ARG A 137 3.61 18.29 12.10
N ARG A 138 2.52 18.86 12.60
CA ARG A 138 2.49 19.61 13.87
C ARG A 138 2.94 18.75 15.05
N GLU A 139 2.49 17.50 15.14
CA GLU A 139 2.84 16.62 16.26
C GLU A 139 4.17 15.87 16.07
N LEU A 140 4.57 15.56 14.83
CA LEU A 140 5.94 15.10 14.53
C LEU A 140 7.00 16.10 15.01
N ASN A 141 6.74 17.40 14.86
CA ASN A 141 7.65 18.46 15.28
C ASN A 141 7.75 18.67 16.80
N ASN A 142 6.87 18.04 17.59
CA ASN A 142 6.98 18.00 19.05
C ASN A 142 7.94 16.91 19.55
N LEU A 143 8.38 15.98 18.70
CA LEU A 143 9.08 14.77 19.12
C LEU A 143 10.60 14.96 19.35
N PRO A 144 11.19 14.30 20.36
CA PRO A 144 12.63 14.28 20.61
C PRO A 144 13.33 13.33 19.62
N ILE A 145 13.44 13.77 18.36
CA ILE A 145 14.09 13.05 17.25
C ILE A 145 14.88 14.01 16.36
N ASP A 146 15.84 13.47 15.61
CA ASP A 146 16.48 14.11 14.45
C ASP A 146 15.95 13.43 13.17
N GLY A 147 14.69 13.69 12.84
CA GLY A 147 13.92 12.95 11.84
C GLY A 147 14.11 13.46 10.41
N THR A 148 14.05 12.52 9.45
CA THR A 148 14.02 12.80 8.01
C THR A 148 12.80 12.15 7.39
N VAL A 149 11.95 12.91 6.70
CA VAL A 149 10.91 12.34 5.84
C VAL A 149 11.60 11.71 4.62
N VAL A 150 11.52 10.39 4.49
CA VAL A 150 12.09 9.63 3.35
C VAL A 150 11.00 9.13 2.40
N ILE A 151 9.74 9.12 2.88
CA ILE A 151 8.51 8.86 2.14
C ILE A 151 7.44 9.81 2.70
N GLY A 152 6.69 10.48 1.84
CA GLY A 152 5.61 11.39 2.20
C GLY A 152 4.94 11.98 0.96
N GLU A 153 4.37 13.17 1.09
CA GLU A 153 3.43 13.82 0.15
C GLU A 153 3.96 14.03 -1.29
N GLY A 154 5.27 13.98 -1.49
CA GLY A 154 5.91 14.13 -2.81
C GLY A 154 7.29 14.76 -2.75
N GLU A 155 7.78 15.20 -3.91
CA GLU A 155 9.01 15.98 -4.02
C GLU A 155 8.79 17.39 -3.43
N ARG A 156 9.87 18.07 -3.02
CA ARG A 156 9.81 19.40 -2.38
C ARG A 156 9.14 20.50 -3.21
N ASP A 157 9.21 20.39 -4.54
CA ASP A 157 8.58 21.34 -5.46
C ASP A 157 7.09 21.01 -5.73
N GLU A 158 6.63 19.84 -5.30
CA GLU A 158 5.28 19.30 -5.51
C GLU A 158 4.45 19.37 -4.20
N ALA A 159 5.09 19.18 -3.04
CA ALA A 159 4.46 19.21 -1.71
C ALA A 159 5.07 20.27 -0.77
N PRO A 160 4.27 21.15 -0.14
CA PRO A 160 4.79 22.22 0.72
C PRO A 160 5.18 21.75 2.13
N MET A 161 4.75 20.55 2.53
CA MET A 161 4.89 19.97 3.87
C MET A 161 4.96 18.44 3.75
N LEU A 162 5.70 17.78 4.64
CA LEU A 162 5.95 16.33 4.63
C LEU A 162 6.52 15.83 3.27
N PHE A 163 7.30 16.69 2.60
CA PHE A 163 8.01 16.36 1.36
C PHE A 163 9.24 15.49 1.61
N ILE A 164 9.67 14.73 0.60
CA ILE A 164 10.86 13.88 0.65
C ILE A 164 12.11 14.75 0.93
N GLY A 165 12.78 14.47 2.04
CA GLY A 165 13.91 15.23 2.57
C GLY A 165 13.56 16.29 3.63
N GLU A 166 12.28 16.47 4.01
CA GLU A 166 11.93 17.36 5.13
C GLU A 166 12.55 16.87 6.44
N ARG A 167 13.00 17.82 7.27
CA ARG A 167 13.51 17.59 8.63
C ARG A 167 12.40 17.83 9.63
N VAL A 168 12.12 16.83 10.46
CA VAL A 168 11.00 16.85 11.42
C VAL A 168 11.45 16.45 12.83
N GLY A 169 10.72 16.94 13.83
CA GLY A 169 11.06 16.81 15.25
C GLY A 169 11.92 17.96 15.77
N THR A 170 12.23 17.93 17.07
CA THR A 170 12.95 19.02 17.75
C THR A 170 14.45 19.06 17.45
N GLY A 171 14.98 18.18 16.60
CA GLY A 171 16.42 18.02 16.32
C GLY A 171 17.23 17.48 17.51
N LYS A 172 16.55 16.94 18.52
CA LYS A 172 17.14 16.48 19.80
C LYS A 172 16.73 15.05 20.07
N GLY A 173 17.47 14.08 19.54
CA GLY A 173 17.18 12.67 19.74
C GLY A 173 17.93 11.76 18.76
N PRO A 174 17.49 10.50 18.60
CA PRO A 174 18.06 9.59 17.62
C PRO A 174 17.78 10.08 16.19
N LYS A 175 18.68 9.72 15.26
CA LYS A 175 18.45 9.89 13.82
C LYS A 175 17.47 8.83 13.32
N VAL A 176 16.38 9.27 12.72
CA VAL A 176 15.30 8.38 12.28
C VAL A 176 14.84 8.70 10.87
N ASP A 177 14.50 7.63 10.14
CA ASP A 177 13.73 7.72 8.91
C ASP A 177 12.24 7.74 9.25
N ILE A 178 11.51 8.61 8.57
CA ILE A 178 10.07 8.80 8.70
C ILE A 178 9.42 8.52 7.35
N ALA A 179 8.47 7.60 7.32
CA ALA A 179 7.58 7.37 6.19
C ALA A 179 6.15 7.67 6.63
N VAL A 180 5.47 8.57 5.92
CA VAL A 180 4.12 9.03 6.27
C VAL A 180 3.14 8.83 5.11
N ASP A 181 1.91 8.51 5.46
CA ASP A 181 0.72 8.59 4.61
C ASP A 181 -0.40 9.14 5.52
N PRO A 182 -0.53 10.48 5.59
CA PRO A 182 -1.37 11.14 6.58
C PRO A 182 -2.86 10.81 6.44
N LEU A 183 -3.32 10.57 5.21
CA LEU A 183 -4.69 10.12 4.93
C LEU A 183 -4.70 9.08 3.81
N GLU A 184 -4.39 7.84 4.15
CA GLU A 184 -4.54 6.72 3.23
C GLU A 184 -6.02 6.60 2.85
N GLY A 185 -6.27 6.51 1.54
CA GLY A 185 -7.63 6.52 1.00
C GLY A 185 -8.33 7.86 1.18
N THR A 186 -7.73 8.98 0.77
CA THR A 186 -8.39 10.31 0.71
C THR A 186 -9.79 10.25 0.06
N THR A 187 -9.93 9.50 -1.03
CA THR A 187 -11.20 9.18 -1.69
C THR A 187 -12.18 8.38 -0.82
N LEU A 188 -11.68 7.46 0.02
CA LEU A 188 -12.51 6.70 0.96
C LEU A 188 -13.05 7.61 2.05
N CYS A 189 -12.18 8.41 2.69
CA CYS A 189 -12.58 9.41 3.68
C CYS A 189 -13.62 10.39 3.11
N ALA A 190 -13.35 11.00 1.95
CA ALA A 190 -14.24 11.97 1.33
C ALA A 190 -15.65 11.42 0.99
N LYS A 191 -15.79 10.10 0.85
CA LYS A 191 -17.05 9.41 0.50
C LYS A 191 -17.68 8.62 1.67
N ASP A 192 -17.06 8.67 2.86
CA ASP A 192 -17.37 7.81 4.02
C ASP A 192 -17.40 6.31 3.67
N MET A 193 -16.49 5.89 2.80
CA MET A 193 -16.31 4.49 2.42
C MET A 193 -15.36 3.77 3.39
N PRO A 194 -15.56 2.47 3.68
CA PRO A 194 -14.73 1.74 4.62
C PRO A 194 -13.23 1.69 4.27
N GLY A 195 -12.37 1.80 5.30
CA GLY A 195 -10.94 1.45 5.22
C GLY A 195 -9.92 2.59 5.25
N SER A 196 -10.32 3.86 5.27
CA SER A 196 -9.39 5.00 5.34
C SER A 196 -8.71 5.10 6.70
N ILE A 197 -7.41 5.38 6.72
CA ILE A 197 -6.57 5.46 7.92
C ILE A 197 -5.60 6.64 7.85
N ALA A 198 -5.08 7.08 8.99
CA ALA A 198 -3.82 7.83 9.05
C ALA A 198 -2.70 6.88 9.51
N VAL A 199 -1.58 6.83 8.79
CA VAL A 199 -0.52 5.84 9.04
C VAL A 199 0.89 6.41 8.87
N MET A 200 1.82 5.90 9.69
CA MET A 200 3.24 6.21 9.53
C MET A 200 4.13 5.07 10.01
N ALA A 201 5.35 5.02 9.46
CA ALA A 201 6.47 4.24 9.96
C ALA A 201 7.62 5.15 10.41
N MET A 202 8.28 4.75 11.50
CA MET A 202 9.55 5.31 11.97
C MET A 202 10.56 4.17 12.07
N ALA A 203 11.78 4.39 11.56
CA ALA A 203 12.88 3.45 11.69
C ALA A 203 14.20 4.17 11.98
N GLU A 204 15.27 3.42 12.22
CA GLU A 204 16.62 3.97 12.37
C GLU A 204 17.07 4.71 11.09
N GLY A 205 17.85 5.79 11.21
CA GLY A 205 18.25 6.61 10.06
C GLY A 205 18.96 5.82 8.94
N GLY A 206 18.46 5.95 7.71
CA GLY A 206 18.91 5.23 6.51
C GLY A 206 18.42 3.79 6.38
N THR A 207 17.44 3.33 7.17
CA THR A 207 16.95 1.93 7.19
C THR A 207 15.61 1.69 6.48
N LEU A 208 14.88 2.72 6.07
CA LEU A 208 13.79 2.58 5.10
C LEU A 208 14.30 2.77 3.67
N LEU A 209 13.60 2.21 2.69
CA LEU A 209 13.82 2.56 1.28
C LEU A 209 13.23 3.95 1.01
N ALA A 210 14.08 4.94 0.69
CA ALA A 210 13.66 6.17 0.05
C ALA A 210 13.24 5.86 -1.40
N ALA A 211 11.98 5.45 -1.59
CA ALA A 211 11.43 5.11 -2.88
C ALA A 211 10.98 6.39 -3.63
N PRO A 212 11.23 6.51 -4.94
CA PRO A 212 10.64 7.57 -5.74
C PRO A 212 9.12 7.43 -5.79
N ASP A 213 8.42 8.55 -5.98
CA ASP A 213 7.03 8.52 -6.44
C ASP A 213 6.96 7.87 -7.84
N VAL A 214 6.57 6.59 -7.83
CA VAL A 214 6.29 5.70 -8.97
C VAL A 214 5.38 4.56 -8.52
N TYR A 215 4.82 3.80 -9.45
CA TYR A 215 4.15 2.54 -9.16
C TYR A 215 5.14 1.42 -8.76
N MET A 216 4.69 0.46 -7.94
CA MET A 216 5.42 -0.72 -7.52
C MET A 216 4.57 -1.98 -7.71
N GLU A 217 5.12 -3.02 -8.36
CA GLU A 217 4.58 -4.38 -8.29
C GLU A 217 4.78 -4.93 -6.88
N LYS A 218 3.73 -5.42 -6.24
CA LYS A 218 3.71 -5.89 -4.85
C LYS A 218 3.15 -7.31 -4.77
N ILE A 219 3.84 -8.18 -4.04
CA ILE A 219 3.31 -9.46 -3.57
C ILE A 219 3.65 -9.63 -2.09
N ALA A 220 2.68 -10.02 -1.26
CA ALA A 220 2.89 -10.13 0.18
C ALA A 220 2.04 -11.23 0.84
N VAL A 221 2.59 -11.86 1.87
CA VAL A 221 1.98 -12.95 2.65
C VAL A 221 2.43 -12.87 4.11
N GLY A 222 1.56 -13.31 5.03
CA GLY A 222 1.81 -13.31 6.47
C GLY A 222 2.88 -14.30 6.97
N PRO A 223 3.08 -14.37 8.30
CA PRO A 223 4.05 -15.26 8.93
C PRO A 223 3.61 -16.73 8.88
N GLY A 224 4.53 -17.63 9.26
CA GLY A 224 4.27 -19.07 9.38
C GLY A 224 4.63 -19.93 8.16
N TYR A 225 4.87 -19.31 7.00
CA TYR A 225 5.25 -20.00 5.77
C TYR A 225 6.77 -20.07 5.56
N PRO A 226 7.31 -21.12 4.89
CA PRO A 226 8.73 -21.23 4.57
C PRO A 226 9.23 -20.05 3.69
N PRO A 227 10.48 -19.57 3.85
CA PRO A 227 11.04 -18.50 3.02
C PRO A 227 11.03 -18.83 1.52
N GLY A 228 10.76 -17.81 0.68
CA GLY A 228 10.67 -17.93 -0.78
C GLY A 228 9.31 -18.48 -1.27
N ILE A 229 8.25 -18.42 -0.46
CA ILE A 229 6.93 -18.96 -0.85
C ILE A 229 6.24 -18.12 -1.93
N VAL A 230 6.47 -16.80 -1.91
CA VAL A 230 6.05 -15.83 -2.93
C VAL A 230 7.27 -15.36 -3.74
N ASP A 231 7.04 -15.01 -5.01
CA ASP A 231 8.05 -14.43 -5.90
C ASP A 231 7.38 -13.63 -7.04
N LEU A 232 7.82 -12.39 -7.30
CA LEU A 232 7.31 -11.54 -8.40
C LEU A 232 7.64 -12.08 -9.81
N ASP A 233 8.62 -12.97 -9.97
CA ASP A 233 8.94 -13.59 -11.26
C ASP A 233 8.11 -14.86 -11.55
N ARG A 234 7.37 -15.36 -10.56
CA ARG A 234 6.42 -16.46 -10.73
C ARG A 234 5.08 -15.94 -11.22
N SER A 235 4.37 -16.75 -11.99
CA SER A 235 2.98 -16.46 -12.32
C SER A 235 2.10 -16.38 -11.05
N PRO A 236 0.98 -15.63 -11.07
CA PRO A 236 -0.01 -15.66 -10.00
C PRO A 236 -0.46 -17.09 -9.67
N GLU A 237 -0.60 -17.93 -10.69
CA GLU A 237 -1.01 -19.32 -10.53
C GLU A 237 0.03 -20.18 -9.80
N GLU A 238 1.33 -19.94 -10.00
CA GLU A 238 2.42 -20.61 -9.27
C GLU A 238 2.52 -20.13 -7.83
N ASN A 239 2.41 -18.82 -7.60
CA ASN A 239 2.42 -18.22 -6.25
C ASN A 239 1.26 -18.76 -5.39
N ILE A 240 0.04 -18.78 -5.94
CA ILE A 240 -1.14 -19.32 -5.24
C ILE A 240 -0.98 -20.82 -4.96
N LYS A 241 -0.49 -21.62 -5.94
CA LYS A 241 -0.27 -23.06 -5.73
C LYS A 241 0.83 -23.33 -4.70
N ALA A 242 1.88 -22.51 -4.65
CA ALA A 242 2.91 -22.61 -3.63
C ALA A 242 2.34 -22.33 -2.23
N LEU A 243 1.61 -21.22 -2.08
CA LEU A 243 0.97 -20.85 -0.81
C LEU A 243 -0.07 -21.87 -0.35
N ALA A 244 -0.97 -22.31 -1.23
CA ALA A 244 -1.98 -23.32 -0.94
C ALA A 244 -1.35 -24.63 -0.43
N LYS A 245 -0.28 -25.10 -1.10
CA LYS A 245 0.49 -26.27 -0.69
C LYS A 245 1.17 -26.11 0.67
N ALA A 246 1.65 -24.91 1.02
CA ALA A 246 2.25 -24.64 2.33
C ALA A 246 1.21 -24.44 3.45
N LYS A 247 0.03 -23.90 3.12
CA LYS A 247 -1.15 -23.78 3.99
C LYS A 247 -1.88 -25.13 4.20
N GLY A 248 -1.64 -26.11 3.33
CA GLY A 248 -2.26 -27.44 3.39
C GLY A 248 -3.67 -27.51 2.82
N VAL A 249 -4.00 -26.64 1.86
CA VAL A 249 -5.34 -26.50 1.26
C VAL A 249 -5.28 -26.49 -0.28
N GLU A 250 -6.43 -26.53 -0.94
CA GLU A 250 -6.50 -26.37 -2.42
C GLU A 250 -6.35 -24.90 -2.84
N PRO A 251 -5.91 -24.60 -4.07
CA PRO A 251 -5.75 -23.21 -4.56
C PRO A 251 -7.01 -22.34 -4.41
N LYS A 252 -8.20 -22.92 -4.59
CA LYS A 252 -9.51 -22.27 -4.40
C LYS A 252 -9.75 -21.77 -2.97
N ASP A 253 -9.09 -22.37 -1.98
CA ASP A 253 -9.23 -22.08 -0.55
C ASP A 253 -8.18 -21.05 -0.06
N VAL A 254 -7.50 -20.39 -1.01
CA VAL A 254 -6.69 -19.18 -0.82
C VAL A 254 -7.53 -17.97 -1.21
N THR A 255 -7.56 -16.93 -0.36
CA THR A 255 -8.20 -15.64 -0.68
C THR A 255 -7.15 -14.57 -0.93
N VAL A 256 -7.21 -13.96 -2.12
CA VAL A 256 -6.28 -12.92 -2.57
C VAL A 256 -6.93 -11.55 -2.45
N LEU A 257 -6.18 -10.53 -2.02
CA LEU A 257 -6.61 -9.14 -2.03
C LEU A 257 -5.92 -8.38 -3.16
N ILE A 258 -6.69 -7.60 -3.91
CA ILE A 258 -6.23 -6.89 -5.13
C ILE A 258 -6.95 -5.53 -5.22
N LEU A 259 -6.23 -4.46 -5.59
CA LEU A 259 -6.82 -3.17 -5.95
C LEU A 259 -7.70 -3.30 -7.22
N GLU A 260 -8.92 -2.78 -7.20
CA GLU A 260 -9.79 -2.72 -8.37
C GLU A 260 -9.33 -1.57 -9.30
N ARG A 261 -8.56 -1.94 -10.34
CA ARG A 261 -8.06 -1.05 -11.38
C ARG A 261 -7.98 -1.80 -12.72
N PRO A 262 -8.16 -1.14 -13.88
CA PRO A 262 -8.03 -1.78 -15.20
C PRO A 262 -6.69 -2.51 -15.40
N ARG A 263 -5.60 -1.97 -14.84
CA ARG A 263 -4.26 -2.58 -14.84
C ARG A 263 -4.18 -3.96 -14.16
N HIS A 264 -5.21 -4.38 -13.41
CA HIS A 264 -5.27 -5.68 -12.72
C HIS A 264 -6.30 -6.65 -13.33
N GLU A 265 -6.98 -6.29 -14.42
CA GLU A 265 -7.99 -7.18 -15.04
C GLU A 265 -7.43 -8.55 -15.43
N ASP A 266 -6.18 -8.62 -15.90
CA ASP A 266 -5.51 -9.89 -16.21
C ASP A 266 -5.24 -10.72 -14.96
N LEU A 267 -4.64 -10.11 -13.94
CA LEU A 267 -4.39 -10.72 -12.63
C LEU A 267 -5.69 -11.25 -12.00
N ILE A 268 -6.74 -10.43 -11.94
CA ILE A 268 -8.06 -10.80 -11.41
C ILE A 268 -8.65 -11.99 -12.18
N ARG A 269 -8.55 -12.01 -13.52
CA ARG A 269 -9.04 -13.12 -14.36
C ARG A 269 -8.26 -14.41 -14.08
N ARG A 270 -6.94 -14.32 -13.91
CA ARG A 270 -6.05 -15.45 -13.65
C ARG A 270 -6.23 -16.05 -12.26
N VAL A 271 -6.33 -15.21 -11.23
CA VAL A 271 -6.67 -15.65 -9.86
C VAL A 271 -8.06 -16.31 -9.82
N ARG A 272 -9.07 -15.74 -10.49
CA ARG A 272 -10.41 -16.36 -10.64
C ARG A 272 -10.37 -17.70 -11.39
N SER A 273 -9.45 -17.90 -12.34
CA SER A 273 -9.34 -19.16 -13.09
C SER A 273 -8.94 -20.38 -12.24
N LEU A 274 -8.35 -20.15 -11.06
CA LEU A 274 -8.05 -21.19 -10.06
C LEU A 274 -9.20 -21.41 -9.05
N GLY A 275 -10.31 -20.67 -9.16
CA GLY A 275 -11.43 -20.73 -8.22
C GLY A 275 -11.20 -20.01 -6.89
N CYS A 276 -10.15 -19.19 -6.77
CA CYS A 276 -9.80 -18.49 -5.54
C CYS A 276 -10.84 -17.42 -5.17
N GLY A 277 -10.97 -17.16 -3.86
CA GLY A 277 -11.61 -15.94 -3.38
C GLY A 277 -10.79 -14.70 -3.77
N ILE A 278 -11.46 -13.61 -4.13
CA ILE A 278 -10.81 -12.29 -4.31
C ILE A 278 -11.56 -11.23 -3.50
N ARG A 279 -10.87 -10.54 -2.60
CA ARG A 279 -11.34 -9.26 -2.06
C ARG A 279 -10.80 -8.15 -2.95
N LEU A 280 -11.72 -7.46 -3.62
CA LEU A 280 -11.42 -6.21 -4.33
C LEU A 280 -11.55 -5.05 -3.34
N ILE A 281 -10.61 -4.12 -3.40
CA ILE A 281 -10.62 -2.84 -2.68
C ILE A 281 -10.45 -1.72 -3.71
N THR A 282 -11.10 -0.56 -3.56
CA THR A 282 -10.80 0.57 -4.45
C THR A 282 -9.45 1.17 -4.09
N ASP A 283 -9.20 1.39 -2.81
CA ASP A 283 -8.03 2.02 -2.21
C ASP A 283 -7.77 1.28 -0.87
N GLY A 284 -6.70 1.53 -0.11
CA GLY A 284 -6.38 0.71 1.08
C GLY A 284 -5.27 -0.33 0.90
N ASP A 285 -4.29 -0.07 0.02
CA ASP A 285 -3.22 -1.04 -0.34
C ASP A 285 -2.29 -1.39 0.85
N ILE A 286 -1.99 -0.42 1.73
CA ILE A 286 -1.23 -0.64 2.98
C ILE A 286 -1.95 -1.66 3.86
N MET A 287 -3.25 -1.45 4.09
CA MET A 287 -4.09 -2.36 4.87
C MET A 287 -4.28 -3.70 4.16
N GLY A 288 -4.35 -3.71 2.83
CA GLY A 288 -4.40 -4.90 2.01
C GLY A 288 -3.22 -5.84 2.24
N VAL A 289 -2.00 -5.29 2.35
CA VAL A 289 -0.80 -6.03 2.74
C VAL A 289 -0.84 -6.46 4.21
N ILE A 290 -1.19 -5.56 5.13
CA ILE A 290 -1.27 -5.85 6.58
C ILE A 290 -2.24 -7.00 6.86
N PHE A 291 -3.37 -7.07 6.15
CA PHE A 291 -4.39 -8.11 6.36
C PHE A 291 -3.85 -9.53 6.14
N THR A 292 -2.83 -9.71 5.29
CA THR A 292 -2.19 -11.02 5.04
C THR A 292 -1.51 -11.61 6.28
N SER A 293 -1.17 -10.77 7.26
CA SER A 293 -0.54 -11.19 8.53
C SER A 293 -1.51 -11.81 9.54
N MET A 294 -2.82 -11.56 9.37
CA MET A 294 -3.88 -11.98 10.30
C MET A 294 -5.02 -12.72 9.54
N PRO A 295 -4.72 -13.76 8.73
CA PRO A 295 -5.69 -14.39 7.81
C PRO A 295 -6.93 -14.95 8.52
N GLY A 296 -6.81 -15.36 9.79
CA GLY A 296 -7.93 -15.85 10.60
C GLY A 296 -8.90 -14.78 11.09
N GLU A 297 -8.47 -13.50 11.16
CA GLU A 297 -9.36 -12.37 11.44
C GLU A 297 -9.87 -11.73 10.15
N THR A 298 -8.98 -11.56 9.16
CA THR A 298 -9.25 -10.75 7.97
C THR A 298 -9.84 -11.54 6.81
N GLY A 299 -9.64 -12.87 6.78
CA GLY A 299 -9.96 -13.73 5.65
C GLY A 299 -9.06 -13.54 4.42
N ILE A 300 -7.88 -12.92 4.56
CA ILE A 300 -6.94 -12.65 3.45
C ILE A 300 -5.64 -13.43 3.65
N ASP A 301 -5.26 -14.25 2.67
CA ASP A 301 -4.02 -15.02 2.69
C ASP A 301 -2.87 -14.31 1.97
N LEU A 302 -3.16 -13.60 0.88
CA LEU A 302 -2.18 -13.12 -0.10
C LEU A 302 -2.58 -11.74 -0.64
N TYR A 303 -1.63 -10.82 -0.75
CA TYR A 303 -1.79 -9.60 -1.53
C TYR A 303 -1.05 -9.73 -2.87
N MET A 304 -1.68 -9.28 -3.96
CA MET A 304 -1.06 -9.17 -5.28
C MET A 304 -1.56 -7.93 -6.01
N GLY A 305 -0.66 -7.14 -6.60
CA GLY A 305 -1.06 -6.07 -7.51
C GLY A 305 0.00 -5.00 -7.72
N ILE A 306 -0.44 -3.84 -8.21
CA ILE A 306 0.36 -2.65 -8.42
C ILE A 306 -0.31 -1.48 -7.69
N GLY A 307 0.31 -1.02 -6.59
CA GLY A 307 0.04 0.24 -5.88
C GLY A 307 1.23 1.20 -6.04
N ALA A 308 1.23 2.39 -5.44
CA ALA A 308 2.41 3.24 -5.50
C ALA A 308 3.51 2.76 -4.52
N ALA A 309 4.74 3.19 -4.75
CA ALA A 309 5.93 2.73 -4.03
C ALA A 309 6.01 3.19 -2.56
N PRO A 310 5.65 4.45 -2.21
CA PRO A 310 5.48 4.92 -0.83
C PRO A 310 4.75 3.95 0.11
N GLU A 311 3.53 3.58 -0.25
CA GLU A 311 2.66 2.68 0.51
C GLU A 311 3.32 1.31 0.71
N GLY A 312 4.08 0.85 -0.30
CA GLY A 312 4.82 -0.41 -0.25
C GLY A 312 5.90 -0.42 0.83
N VAL A 313 6.53 0.72 1.12
CA VAL A 313 7.56 0.85 2.19
C VAL A 313 6.91 0.86 3.57
N ILE A 314 5.78 1.57 3.74
CA ILE A 314 5.02 1.60 5.00
C ILE A 314 4.44 0.21 5.32
N ALA A 315 3.85 -0.45 4.31
CA ALA A 315 3.32 -1.81 4.42
C ALA A 315 4.42 -2.84 4.74
N ALA A 316 5.59 -2.72 4.11
CA ALA A 316 6.75 -3.53 4.45
C ALA A 316 7.22 -3.29 5.89
N GLY A 317 7.17 -2.05 6.39
CA GLY A 317 7.43 -1.74 7.80
C GLY A 317 6.53 -2.53 8.76
N ALA A 318 5.24 -2.67 8.45
CA ALA A 318 4.31 -3.44 9.27
C ALA A 318 4.60 -4.95 9.22
N LEU A 319 4.78 -5.53 8.03
CA LEU A 319 5.16 -6.96 7.90
C LEU A 319 6.54 -7.27 8.50
N ARG A 320 7.49 -6.32 8.45
CA ARG A 320 8.79 -6.40 9.12
C ARG A 320 8.66 -6.51 10.64
N CYS A 321 7.56 -6.01 11.23
CA CYS A 321 7.28 -6.11 12.66
C CYS A 321 6.58 -7.41 13.07
N ILE A 322 5.63 -7.89 12.26
CA ILE A 322 4.80 -9.08 12.56
C ILE A 322 5.49 -10.38 12.10
N GLY A 323 6.35 -10.28 11.09
CA GLY A 323 6.83 -11.40 10.30
C GLY A 323 5.92 -11.66 9.08
N GLY A 324 6.52 -12.24 8.05
CA GLY A 324 5.88 -12.48 6.76
C GLY A 324 6.91 -12.46 5.64
N GLN A 325 6.44 -12.41 4.40
CA GLN A 325 7.27 -12.25 3.20
C GLN A 325 6.61 -11.24 2.27
N MET A 326 7.42 -10.34 1.72
CA MET A 326 6.99 -9.36 0.74
C MET A 326 8.10 -9.13 -0.27
N GLN A 327 7.73 -8.99 -1.55
CA GLN A 327 8.60 -8.47 -2.58
C GLN A 327 7.95 -7.25 -3.25
N GLY A 328 8.77 -6.24 -3.53
CA GLY A 328 8.44 -5.07 -4.35
C GLY A 328 9.31 -4.98 -5.60
N ARG A 329 8.77 -4.47 -6.72
CA ARG A 329 9.57 -4.02 -7.88
C ARG A 329 9.07 -2.66 -8.36
N LEU A 330 9.96 -1.69 -8.51
CA LEU A 330 9.61 -0.34 -8.99
C LEU A 330 9.31 -0.35 -10.51
N ILE A 331 8.20 0.26 -10.92
CA ILE A 331 7.78 0.35 -12.33
C ILE A 331 8.40 1.59 -12.96
N LEU A 332 9.66 1.43 -13.38
CA LEU A 332 10.46 2.44 -14.06
C LEU A 332 10.32 2.29 -15.59
N ASP A 333 9.10 2.46 -16.09
CA ASP A 333 8.71 2.31 -17.49
C ASP A 333 9.12 3.49 -18.39
N THR A 334 9.30 4.71 -17.84
CA THR A 334 9.75 5.90 -18.59
C THR A 334 11.20 6.30 -18.28
N PRO A 335 11.89 7.05 -19.18
CA PRO A 335 13.24 7.57 -18.93
C PRO A 335 13.32 8.50 -17.71
N GLU A 336 12.28 9.31 -17.48
CA GLU A 336 12.21 10.30 -16.40
C GLU A 336 12.16 9.60 -15.04
N LYS A 337 11.32 8.55 -14.92
CA LYS A 337 11.27 7.70 -13.73
C LYS A 337 12.60 7.01 -13.46
N ARG A 338 13.30 6.53 -14.51
CA ARG A 338 14.62 5.90 -14.38
C ARG A 338 15.67 6.87 -13.86
N GLU A 339 15.69 8.10 -14.36
CA GLU A 339 16.64 9.13 -13.92
C GLU A 339 16.28 9.70 -12.52
N ARG A 340 14.99 9.82 -12.16
CA ARG A 340 14.52 10.11 -10.78
C ARG A 340 15.02 9.02 -9.81
N ALA A 341 14.72 7.75 -10.09
CA ALA A 341 15.12 6.62 -9.25
C ALA A 341 16.65 6.49 -9.11
N LYS A 342 17.39 6.70 -10.20
CA LYS A 342 18.86 6.66 -10.21
C LYS A 342 19.50 7.73 -9.32
N LYS A 343 18.92 8.94 -9.24
CA LYS A 343 19.35 9.99 -8.29
C LYS A 343 19.11 9.59 -6.83
N MET A 344 18.10 8.75 -6.58
CA MET A 344 17.82 8.14 -5.27
C MET A 344 18.61 6.83 -5.03
N GLY A 345 19.58 6.49 -5.88
CA GLY A 345 20.46 5.33 -5.71
C GLY A 345 19.95 4.02 -6.31
N VAL A 346 18.83 4.02 -7.04
CA VAL A 346 18.33 2.82 -7.75
C VAL A 346 19.13 2.59 -9.03
N THR A 347 20.09 1.66 -8.98
CA THR A 347 21.00 1.35 -10.10
C THR A 347 20.49 0.27 -11.05
N ASP A 348 19.70 -0.69 -10.57
CA ASP A 348 19.02 -1.70 -11.40
C ASP A 348 17.51 -1.41 -11.44
N PRO A 349 16.93 -1.09 -12.61
CA PRO A 349 15.51 -0.77 -12.74
C PRO A 349 14.59 -2.00 -12.67
N ASN A 350 15.11 -3.23 -12.72
CA ASN A 350 14.32 -4.47 -12.65
C ASN A 350 14.39 -5.13 -11.27
N ARG A 351 15.15 -4.54 -10.33
CA ARG A 351 15.43 -5.10 -9.01
C ARG A 351 14.16 -5.50 -8.27
N LYS A 352 14.11 -6.75 -7.79
CA LYS A 352 13.22 -7.15 -6.71
C LYS A 352 13.82 -6.68 -5.38
N TYR A 353 13.00 -6.02 -4.58
CA TYR A 353 13.29 -5.58 -3.22
C TYR A 353 12.61 -6.57 -2.28
N GLU A 354 13.39 -7.26 -1.45
CA GLU A 354 12.84 -8.11 -0.39
C GLU A 354 12.27 -7.24 0.75
N LEU A 355 11.47 -7.83 1.64
CA LEU A 355 10.92 -7.18 2.84
C LEU A 355 11.97 -6.36 3.62
N THR A 356 13.20 -6.89 3.74
CA THR A 356 14.33 -6.25 4.44
C THR A 356 15.11 -5.23 3.60
N ASP A 357 14.88 -5.14 2.29
CA ASP A 357 15.35 -4.02 1.47
C ASP A 357 14.43 -2.81 1.60
N LEU A 358 13.12 -3.07 1.75
CA LEU A 358 12.09 -2.04 1.93
C LEU A 358 12.14 -1.43 3.35
N ALA A 359 12.26 -2.26 4.40
CA ALA A 359 12.39 -1.82 5.78
C ALA A 359 13.30 -2.74 6.62
N ARG A 360 14.36 -2.18 7.22
CA ARG A 360 15.29 -2.89 8.14
C ARG A 360 15.49 -2.11 9.45
N GLY A 361 16.40 -2.57 10.30
CA GLY A 361 16.61 -1.99 11.64
C GLY A 361 15.50 -2.33 12.64
N ASP A 362 15.43 -1.57 13.74
CA ASP A 362 14.20 -1.43 14.52
C ASP A 362 13.22 -0.51 13.77
N VAL A 363 11.97 -0.95 13.71
CA VAL A 363 10.90 -0.28 12.97
C VAL A 363 9.68 -0.22 13.87
N VAL A 364 9.01 0.92 13.92
CA VAL A 364 7.70 1.11 14.53
C VAL A 364 6.74 1.58 13.46
N VAL A 365 5.56 0.97 13.36
CA VAL A 365 4.46 1.43 12.50
C VAL A 365 3.22 1.66 13.34
N ALA A 366 2.56 2.80 13.16
CA ALA A 366 1.27 3.11 13.78
C ALA A 366 0.23 3.45 12.71
N ALA A 367 -1.02 3.01 12.91
CA ALA A 367 -2.16 3.30 12.03
C ALA A 367 -3.43 3.54 12.88
N THR A 368 -4.16 4.62 12.60
CA THR A 368 -5.44 4.97 13.27
C THR A 368 -6.58 5.08 12.26
N GLY A 369 -7.76 4.53 12.58
CA GLY A 369 -8.92 4.52 11.69
C GLY A 369 -9.59 5.89 11.50
N VAL A 370 -9.87 6.26 10.25
CA VAL A 370 -10.59 7.50 9.87
C VAL A 370 -12.05 7.19 9.49
N THR A 371 -12.24 6.25 8.58
CA THR A 371 -13.52 5.56 8.34
C THR A 371 -13.45 4.16 8.96
N ASP A 372 -14.58 3.46 9.07
CA ASP A 372 -14.59 2.09 9.63
C ASP A 372 -13.85 1.12 8.71
N GLY A 373 -12.89 0.37 9.24
CA GLY A 373 -12.10 -0.61 8.50
C GLY A 373 -12.31 -2.04 9.03
N ALA A 374 -11.75 -3.02 8.32
CA ALA A 374 -11.79 -4.43 8.74
C ALA A 374 -10.82 -4.77 9.91
N LEU A 375 -10.17 -3.78 10.52
CA LEU A 375 -9.18 -3.95 11.60
C LEU A 375 -9.20 -2.80 12.64
N LEU A 376 -9.70 -1.62 12.27
CA LEU A 376 -9.76 -0.41 13.10
C LEU A 376 -11.15 0.23 12.95
N ASP A 377 -11.76 0.65 14.06
CA ASP A 377 -12.93 1.53 14.01
C ASP A 377 -12.52 2.96 13.57
N GLY A 378 -13.35 3.63 12.78
CA GLY A 378 -13.14 5.02 12.39
C GLY A 378 -13.48 6.00 13.51
N VAL A 379 -12.83 7.16 13.54
CA VAL A 379 -13.03 8.20 14.57
C VAL A 379 -14.51 8.44 14.92
N ARG A 380 -14.83 8.45 16.22
CA ARG A 380 -16.17 8.83 16.73
C ARG A 380 -16.09 10.12 17.52
N PHE A 381 -17.01 11.03 17.24
CA PHE A 381 -17.29 12.20 18.08
C PHE A 381 -18.44 11.86 19.01
N LYS A 382 -18.31 12.19 20.30
CA LYS A 382 -19.29 11.93 21.37
C LYS A 382 -19.49 13.20 22.22
N ASP A 383 -20.49 13.19 23.07
CA ASP A 383 -20.77 14.29 24.00
C ASP A 383 -19.64 14.41 25.04
N GLY A 384 -18.67 15.29 24.78
CA GLY A 384 -17.54 15.59 25.67
C GLY A 384 -16.25 14.79 25.41
N HIS A 385 -16.21 13.89 24.43
CA HIS A 385 -14.97 13.19 24.04
C HIS A 385 -14.93 12.75 22.57
N VAL A 386 -13.74 12.41 22.11
CA VAL A 386 -13.51 11.73 20.82
C VAL A 386 -12.92 10.35 21.07
N GLU A 387 -13.32 9.36 20.27
CA GLU A 387 -12.83 7.97 20.33
C GLU A 387 -12.01 7.66 19.09
N THR A 388 -10.83 7.06 19.29
CA THR A 388 -9.93 6.55 18.25
C THR A 388 -9.69 5.05 18.43
N ASP A 389 -9.38 4.34 17.35
CA ASP A 389 -8.86 2.98 17.37
C ASP A 389 -7.56 2.92 16.57
N THR A 390 -6.48 2.53 17.25
CA THR A 390 -5.10 2.58 16.72
C THR A 390 -4.41 1.24 16.90
N ILE A 391 -3.71 0.78 15.86
CA ILE A 391 -2.81 -0.37 15.95
C ILE A 391 -1.35 0.06 15.79
N VAL A 392 -0.48 -0.51 16.62
CA VAL A 392 0.97 -0.24 16.63
C VAL A 392 1.74 -1.54 16.54
N TYR A 393 2.75 -1.58 15.69
CA TYR A 393 3.67 -2.70 15.50
C TYR A 393 5.10 -2.24 15.84
N ARG A 394 5.92 -3.06 16.51
CA ARG A 394 7.35 -2.79 16.72
C ARG A 394 8.24 -4.01 16.48
N SER A 395 9.24 -3.89 15.60
CA SER A 395 10.02 -5.02 15.09
C SER A 395 11.06 -5.58 16.07
N SER A 396 11.73 -4.74 16.87
CA SER A 396 12.67 -5.18 17.91
C SER A 396 12.02 -6.00 19.03
N THR A 397 10.71 -5.88 19.23
CA THR A 397 9.98 -6.54 20.33
C THR A 397 8.90 -7.51 19.86
N GLY A 398 8.69 -7.65 18.55
CA GLY A 398 7.58 -8.41 17.95
C GLY A 398 6.19 -8.03 18.48
N THR A 399 6.05 -6.85 19.09
CA THR A 399 4.84 -6.51 19.86
C THR A 399 3.86 -5.76 18.99
N VAL A 400 2.65 -6.32 18.88
CA VAL A 400 1.47 -5.63 18.36
C VAL A 400 0.66 -5.07 19.53
N ARG A 401 0.17 -3.84 19.42
CA ARG A 401 -0.75 -3.21 20.39
C ARG A 401 -1.96 -2.69 19.64
N ARG A 402 -3.16 -3.03 20.10
CA ARG A 402 -4.41 -2.33 19.72
C ARG A 402 -4.78 -1.39 20.87
N ILE A 403 -5.16 -0.16 20.56
CA ILE A 403 -5.36 0.94 21.50
C ILE A 403 -6.64 1.64 21.09
N LYS A 404 -7.70 1.49 21.90
CA LYS A 404 -8.89 2.35 21.84
C LYS A 404 -8.74 3.42 22.92
N ALA A 405 -8.87 4.69 22.54
CA ALA A 405 -8.60 5.82 23.44
C ALA A 405 -9.76 6.81 23.49
N GLU A 406 -10.06 7.30 24.70
CA GLU A 406 -10.99 8.41 24.94
C GLU A 406 -10.22 9.73 25.08
N HIS A 407 -10.49 10.66 24.18
CA HIS A 407 -9.88 11.98 24.14
C HIS A 407 -10.85 13.02 24.72
N ARG A 408 -10.76 13.27 26.03
CA ARG A 408 -11.67 14.18 26.76
C ARG A 408 -11.25 15.65 26.71
N ASN A 409 -9.96 15.94 26.53
CA ASN A 409 -9.53 17.24 26.02
C ASN A 409 -9.66 17.19 24.48
N ILE A 410 -10.45 18.12 23.92
CA ILE A 410 -10.69 18.26 22.47
C ILE A 410 -9.82 19.38 21.86
N GLU A 411 -9.59 20.46 22.60
CA GLU A 411 -8.77 21.62 22.18
C GLU A 411 -7.40 21.20 21.64
N LYS A 412 -6.81 20.16 22.24
CA LYS A 412 -5.53 19.55 21.83
C LYS A 412 -5.48 19.03 20.38
N PHE A 413 -6.61 18.92 19.67
CA PHE A 413 -6.65 18.55 18.25
C PHE A 413 -6.58 19.75 17.30
N HIS A 414 -6.79 20.98 17.79
CA HIS A 414 -6.87 22.19 16.97
C HIS A 414 -7.96 22.12 15.89
N LEU A 415 -9.14 21.61 16.26
CA LEU A 415 -10.33 21.64 15.40
C LEU A 415 -10.84 23.08 15.36
N GLU A 416 -10.89 23.70 14.18
CA GLU A 416 -11.52 25.03 14.04
C GLU A 416 -13.05 24.93 14.12
N PRO A 417 -13.75 25.98 14.62
CA PRO A 417 -15.22 26.00 14.79
C PRO A 417 -16.03 25.98 13.48
#